data_AF-A0A1W4WJ41-F1
#
_entry.id   AF-A0A1W4WJ41-F1
#
_cell.length_a   1.000
_cell.length_b   1.000
_cell.length_c   1.000
_cell.angle_alpha   90.00
_cell.angle_beta   90.00
_cell.angle_gamma   90.00
#
_symmetry.space_group_name_H-M   'P 1'
#
loop_
_entity.id
_entity.type
_entity.pdbx_description
1 polymer ?
#
loop_
_entity_poly.entity_id
_entity_poly.type
_entity_poly.pdbx_seq_one_letter_code
_entity_poly.pdbx_strand_id
1 'polypeptide(L)'
;MQLTKSPKFDSKRAREILLKEDKFITHLFSILPVPVSRREHDSKTDEEEYLLPSNKPHQLVSYGGNEKPSRASSLLELQKRLEAVKAKRLTVKQKIDKKKLKNKIKKNEKKNERNAKKKLAKAVKSTTSGNLDNQKEENEISQNTSEVTQTQPVFNKDASMVFSKIDFSEVGKKNKKKQKVEKDPKMILKKLETQKEKIKELEEKGEVEKAIITKQKEAWKSALAKAEGKKVKDDPLLLKKTVKKQEQIKRKSAKQWEQRKEKLEKVKEERQKKRQENIKKKKDKKKADKMKKAAKKGK
;
A
#
# COMPACT_ATOMS: atom_id res chain seq x y z
N MET A 1 41.86 57.11 -10.72
CA MET A 1 40.87 56.67 -9.72
C MET A 1 41.62 56.05 -8.55
N GLN A 2 41.70 56.72 -7.41
CA GLN A 2 42.37 56.20 -6.22
C GLN A 2 41.44 55.20 -5.52
N LEU A 3 41.85 53.94 -5.45
CA LEU A 3 41.17 52.88 -4.69
C LEU A 3 41.36 53.16 -3.20
N THR A 4 40.28 53.53 -2.51
CA THR A 4 40.27 53.68 -1.06
C THR A 4 40.41 52.32 -0.39
N LYS A 5 41.34 52.19 0.56
CA LYS A 5 41.61 50.95 1.29
C LYS A 5 40.34 50.54 2.07
N SER A 6 39.86 49.31 1.84
CA SER A 6 38.71 48.76 2.56
C SER A 6 38.97 48.66 4.06
N PRO A 7 37.95 48.84 4.92
CA PRO A 7 38.10 48.74 6.37
C PRO A 7 38.62 47.35 6.78
N LYS A 8 39.54 47.32 7.76
CA LYS A 8 40.12 46.08 8.28
C LYS A 8 39.01 45.22 8.91
N PHE A 9 39.10 43.91 8.72
CA PHE A 9 38.09 42.96 9.20
C PHE A 9 38.10 42.85 10.74
N ASP A 10 36.94 43.13 11.36
CA ASP A 10 36.75 43.04 12.82
C ASP A 10 36.51 41.59 13.27
N SER A 11 37.62 40.88 13.50
CA SER A 11 37.61 39.47 13.92
C SER A 11 36.85 39.21 15.23
N LYS A 12 36.87 40.17 16.18
CA LYS A 12 36.15 40.06 17.45
C LYS A 12 34.63 40.09 17.25
N ARG A 13 34.14 41.04 16.45
CA ARG A 13 32.71 41.18 16.15
C ARG A 13 32.18 39.96 15.40
N ALA A 14 32.96 39.43 14.45
CA ALA A 14 32.60 38.21 13.74
C ALA A 14 32.50 37.00 14.69
N ARG A 15 33.42 36.85 15.64
CA ARG A 15 33.37 35.79 16.66
C ARG A 15 32.14 35.90 17.54
N GLU A 16 31.79 37.10 17.99
CA GLU A 16 30.59 37.30 18.82
C GLU A 16 29.30 36.93 18.08
N ILE A 17 29.21 37.28 16.79
CA ILE A 17 28.07 36.89 15.95
C ILE A 17 28.00 35.37 15.82
N LEU A 18 29.11 34.71 15.50
CA LEU A 18 29.17 33.26 15.38
C LEU A 18 28.78 32.53 16.67
N LEU A 19 29.19 33.05 17.83
CA LEU A 19 28.82 32.48 19.14
C LEU A 19 27.33 32.65 19.45
N LYS A 20 26.72 33.75 19.02
CA LYS A 20 25.26 33.97 19.16
C LYS A 20 24.48 33.00 18.26
N GLU A 21 24.92 32.87 17.01
CA GLU A 21 24.30 31.94 16.05
C GLU A 21 24.44 30.48 16.49
N ASP A 22 25.60 30.07 17.01
CA ASP A 22 25.81 28.70 17.51
C ASP A 22 24.89 28.37 18.70
N LYS A 23 24.73 29.30 19.64
CA LYS A 23 23.76 29.19 20.75
C LYS A 23 22.31 29.10 20.25
N PHE A 24 21.97 29.86 19.21
CA PHE A 24 20.64 29.81 18.60
C PHE A 24 20.39 28.47 17.89
N ILE A 25 21.36 27.99 17.11
CA ILE A 25 21.27 26.73 16.36
C ILE A 25 21.20 25.53 17.30
N THR A 26 22.00 25.51 18.37
CA THR A 26 21.95 24.45 19.39
C THR A 26 20.61 24.43 20.12
N HIS A 27 20.06 25.59 20.46
CA HIS A 27 18.71 25.70 21.00
C HIS A 27 17.65 25.19 20.01
N LEU A 28 17.76 25.56 18.74
CA LEU A 28 16.87 25.10 17.67
C LEU A 28 16.89 23.57 17.54
N PHE A 29 18.07 22.94 17.60
CA PHE A 29 18.23 21.48 17.54
C PHE A 29 17.80 20.76 18.81
N SER A 30 17.72 21.46 19.95
CA SER A 30 17.11 20.90 21.17
C SER A 30 15.58 20.80 21.06
N ILE A 31 14.95 21.77 20.38
CA ILE A 31 13.50 21.85 20.18
C ILE A 31 13.06 20.97 19.02
N LEU A 32 13.83 20.97 17.92
CA LEU A 32 13.52 20.20 16.73
C LEU A 32 14.28 18.86 16.76
N PRO A 33 13.59 17.71 16.84
CA PRO A 33 14.24 16.43 16.66
C PRO A 33 14.72 16.30 15.21
N VAL A 34 15.98 16.64 14.96
CA VAL A 34 16.58 16.47 13.64
C VAL A 34 16.80 14.99 13.40
N PRO A 35 16.22 14.41 12.34
CA PRO A 35 16.56 13.05 11.96
C PRO A 35 18.03 13.04 11.54
N VAL A 36 18.86 12.32 12.29
CA VAL A 36 20.24 12.04 11.87
C VAL A 36 20.15 11.22 10.58
N SER A 37 20.24 11.90 9.44
CA SER A 37 20.47 11.22 8.17
C SER A 37 21.88 10.65 8.26
N ARG A 38 21.93 9.33 8.49
CA ARG A 38 23.11 8.50 8.35
C ARG A 38 23.78 8.88 7.03
N ARG A 39 24.98 9.48 7.08
CA ARG A 39 25.82 9.65 5.90
C ARG A 39 26.14 8.25 5.40
N GLU A 40 25.52 7.84 4.30
CA GLU A 40 25.89 6.60 3.62
C GLU A 40 27.22 6.88 2.91
N HIS A 41 28.29 6.29 3.44
CA HIS A 41 29.54 6.17 2.70
C HIS A 41 29.29 5.21 1.54
N ASP A 42 29.45 5.71 0.32
CA ASP A 42 29.53 4.91 -0.89
C ASP A 42 30.75 3.99 -0.81
N SER A 43 30.53 2.73 -0.45
CA SER A 43 31.40 1.64 -0.85
C SER A 43 30.53 0.45 -1.24
N LYS A 44 30.45 0.22 -2.55
CA LYS A 44 29.94 -1.01 -3.16
C LYS A 44 30.59 -2.22 -2.51
N THR A 45 29.78 -3.05 -1.86
CA THR A 45 30.05 -4.48 -1.74
C THR A 45 28.71 -5.18 -1.67
N ASP A 46 28.45 -6.00 -2.67
CA ASP A 46 27.24 -6.79 -2.81
C ASP A 46 27.28 -7.93 -1.77
N GLU A 47 26.52 -7.80 -0.68
CA GLU A 47 26.08 -8.97 0.09
C GLU A 47 24.67 -8.76 0.64
N GLU A 48 23.86 -9.77 0.43
CA GLU A 48 22.41 -9.80 0.52
C GLU A 48 21.99 -10.14 1.97
N GLU A 49 21.70 -9.14 2.82
CA GLU A 49 21.14 -9.39 4.16
C GLU A 49 19.71 -8.84 4.31
N TYR A 50 18.78 -9.76 4.56
CA TYR A 50 17.34 -9.56 4.70
C TYR A 50 16.96 -8.54 5.80
N LEU A 51 16.68 -7.30 5.43
CA LEU A 51 16.10 -6.30 6.34
C LEU A 51 14.58 -6.42 6.46
N LEU A 52 14.12 -6.87 7.63
CA LEU A 52 12.72 -6.83 8.10
C LEU A 52 12.22 -5.38 8.26
N PRO A 53 10.95 -5.06 7.93
CA PRO A 53 10.41 -3.72 8.14
C PRO A 53 9.96 -3.55 9.60
N SER A 54 10.78 -2.93 10.43
CA SER A 54 10.41 -2.47 11.77
C SER A 54 10.69 -0.97 11.93
N ASN A 55 9.76 -0.14 11.46
CA ASN A 55 9.63 1.24 11.90
C ASN A 55 9.12 1.27 13.35
N LYS A 56 10.05 1.20 14.30
CA LYS A 56 9.97 1.87 15.60
C LYS A 56 11.38 2.35 15.92
N PRO A 57 11.58 3.59 16.39
CA PRO A 57 12.87 3.98 16.91
C PRO A 57 13.21 3.00 18.03
N HIS A 58 14.34 2.32 17.92
CA HIS A 58 14.97 1.70 19.07
C HIS A 58 15.34 2.87 19.99
N GLN A 59 14.42 3.26 20.87
CA GLN A 59 14.82 3.91 22.10
C GLN A 59 15.82 2.94 22.73
N LEU A 60 17.08 3.38 22.84
CA LEU A 60 17.93 2.91 23.91
C LEU A 60 17.12 3.14 25.18
N VAL A 61 16.52 2.07 25.68
CA VAL A 61 15.94 2.06 27.01
C VAL A 61 17.14 2.22 27.92
N SER A 62 17.40 3.46 28.31
CA SER A 62 18.15 3.77 29.51
C SER A 62 17.42 3.05 30.65
N TYR A 63 17.91 1.87 31.00
CA TYR A 63 17.56 1.25 32.27
C TYR A 63 18.16 2.14 33.34
N GLY A 64 17.31 2.97 33.96
CA GLY A 64 17.59 3.51 35.28
C GLY A 64 17.79 2.32 36.22
N GLY A 65 19.05 2.10 36.59
CA GLY A 65 19.51 0.93 37.33
C GLY A 65 20.92 0.57 36.86
N ASN A 66 21.93 1.08 37.55
CA ASN A 66 23.36 0.92 37.26
C ASN A 66 23.91 -0.50 37.48
N GLU A 67 23.19 -1.54 37.06
CA GLU A 67 23.66 -2.91 37.21
C GLU A 67 23.44 -3.69 35.92
N LYS A 68 24.54 -3.97 35.21
CA LYS A 68 24.55 -5.01 34.18
C LYS A 68 24.15 -6.32 34.87
N PRO A 69 23.24 -7.13 34.31
CA PRO A 69 22.82 -8.35 34.99
C PRO A 69 24.03 -9.26 35.23
N SER A 70 24.36 -9.51 36.50
CA SER A 70 25.42 -10.44 36.87
C SER A 70 25.13 -11.84 36.31
N ARG A 71 26.21 -12.58 36.02
CA ARG A 71 26.15 -13.97 35.58
C ARG A 71 25.50 -14.80 36.69
N ALA A 72 24.62 -15.73 36.33
CA ALA A 72 23.91 -16.55 37.32
C ALA A 72 24.91 -17.25 38.26
N SER A 73 24.66 -17.19 39.57
CA SER A 73 25.57 -17.69 40.59
C SER A 73 25.52 -19.22 40.73
N SER A 74 24.37 -19.82 40.42
CA SER A 74 24.14 -21.27 40.50
C SER A 74 23.39 -21.79 39.27
N LEU A 75 23.51 -23.10 39.00
CA LEU A 75 22.83 -23.77 37.90
C LEU A 75 21.30 -23.71 38.03
N LEU A 76 20.80 -23.79 39.27
CA LEU A 76 19.36 -23.68 39.57
C LEU A 76 18.83 -22.27 39.25
N GLU A 77 19.60 -21.23 39.60
CA GLU A 77 19.24 -19.85 39.29
C GLU A 77 19.19 -19.62 37.77
N LEU A 78 20.18 -20.15 37.04
CA LEU A 78 20.21 -20.07 35.58
C LEU A 78 19.00 -20.77 34.95
N GLN A 79 18.66 -21.97 35.43
CA GLN A 79 17.52 -22.72 34.92
C GLN A 79 16.19 -21.97 35.16
N LYS A 80 15.98 -21.47 36.37
CA LYS A 80 14.79 -20.67 36.72
C LYS A 80 14.70 -19.40 35.87
N ARG A 81 15.82 -18.74 35.60
CA ARG A 81 15.89 -17.55 34.73
C ARG A 81 15.59 -17.88 33.27
N LEU A 82 16.08 -19.01 32.76
CA LEU A 82 15.78 -19.52 31.42
C LEU A 82 14.30 -19.91 31.27
N GLU A 83 13.72 -20.54 32.28
CA GLU A 83 12.29 -20.88 32.33
C GLU A 83 11.42 -19.62 32.34
N ALA A 84 11.79 -18.60 33.12
CA ALA A 84 11.11 -17.31 33.11
C ALA A 84 11.19 -16.61 31.73
N VAL A 85 12.33 -16.71 31.03
CA VAL A 85 12.49 -16.18 29.66
C VAL A 85 11.68 -16.99 28.66
N LYS A 86 11.65 -18.33 28.77
CA LYS A 86 10.83 -19.21 27.93
C LYS A 86 9.33 -18.94 28.14
N ALA A 87 8.88 -18.73 29.38
CA ALA A 87 7.50 -18.39 29.71
C ALA A 87 7.07 -17.02 29.14
N LYS A 88 7.98 -16.05 29.09
CA LYS A 88 7.72 -14.72 28.47
C LYS A 88 7.78 -14.76 26.94
N ARG A 89 8.44 -15.74 26.33
CA ARG A 89 8.57 -15.88 24.87
C ARG A 89 7.38 -16.64 24.29
N LEU A 90 6.44 -15.89 23.73
CA LEU A 90 5.33 -16.45 22.96
C LEU A 90 5.84 -17.24 21.75
N THR A 91 5.28 -18.43 21.54
CA THR A 91 5.56 -19.21 20.33
C THR A 91 5.08 -18.46 19.09
N VAL A 92 5.65 -18.80 17.92
CA VAL A 92 5.27 -18.17 16.64
C VAL A 92 3.75 -18.27 16.39
N LYS A 93 3.13 -19.41 16.73
CA LYS A 93 1.67 -19.60 16.67
C LYS A 93 0.92 -18.62 17.58
N GLN A 94 1.31 -18.52 18.85
CA GLN A 94 0.72 -17.58 19.80
C GLN A 94 0.88 -16.11 19.37
N LYS A 95 2.00 -15.75 18.73
CA LYS A 95 2.20 -14.40 18.16
C LYS A 95 1.22 -14.12 17.02
N ILE A 96 0.99 -15.11 16.14
CA ILE A 96 0.03 -15.01 15.04
C ILE A 96 -1.40 -14.85 15.60
N ASP A 97 -1.77 -15.63 16.60
CA ASP A 97 -3.11 -15.60 17.17
C ASP A 97 -3.38 -14.28 17.93
N LYS A 98 -2.40 -13.77 18.67
CA LYS A 98 -2.48 -12.41 19.26
C LYS A 98 -2.63 -11.33 18.20
N LYS A 99 -1.96 -11.44 17.05
CA LYS A 99 -2.11 -10.48 15.93
C LYS A 99 -3.50 -10.57 15.31
N LYS A 100 -4.03 -11.77 15.09
CA LYS A 100 -5.41 -11.99 14.59
C LYS A 100 -6.45 -11.40 15.55
N LEU A 101 -6.31 -11.64 16.86
CA LEU A 101 -7.20 -11.12 17.88
C LEU A 101 -7.19 -9.59 17.94
N LYS A 102 -6.00 -8.97 17.92
CA LYS A 102 -5.84 -7.51 17.85
C LYS A 102 -6.52 -6.91 16.62
N ASN A 103 -6.38 -7.56 15.45
CA ASN A 103 -7.03 -7.10 14.23
C ASN A 103 -8.57 -7.24 14.29
N LYS A 104 -9.08 -8.31 14.92
CA LYS A 104 -10.52 -8.53 15.13
C LYS A 104 -11.11 -7.46 16.05
N ILE A 105 -10.44 -7.14 17.16
CA ILE A 105 -10.83 -6.08 18.10
C ILE A 105 -10.89 -4.73 17.37
N LYS A 106 -9.81 -4.33 16.68
CA LYS A 106 -9.78 -3.08 15.91
C LYS A 106 -10.87 -2.99 14.83
N LYS A 107 -11.23 -4.11 14.21
CA LYS A 107 -12.32 -4.17 13.22
C LYS A 107 -13.68 -3.95 13.87
N ASN A 108 -13.93 -4.55 15.02
CA ASN A 108 -15.16 -4.36 15.79
C ASN A 108 -15.27 -2.94 16.33
N GLU A 109 -14.19 -2.38 16.86
CA GLU A 109 -14.12 -0.99 17.33
C GLU A 109 -14.49 0.01 16.23
N LYS A 110 -13.89 -0.12 15.04
CA LYS A 110 -14.25 0.70 13.86
C LYS A 110 -15.70 0.51 13.40
N LYS A 111 -16.26 -0.70 13.55
CA LYS A 111 -17.67 -0.96 13.21
C LYS A 111 -18.60 -0.27 14.21
N ASN A 112 -18.28 -0.34 15.50
CA ASN A 112 -19.04 0.30 16.57
C ASN A 112 -18.98 1.82 16.44
N GLU A 113 -17.81 2.40 16.14
CA GLU A 113 -17.65 3.83 15.89
C GLU A 113 -18.50 4.32 14.71
N ARG A 114 -18.52 3.57 13.60
CA ARG A 114 -19.39 3.88 12.44
C ARG A 114 -20.87 3.81 12.80
N ASN A 115 -21.27 2.82 13.59
CA ASN A 115 -22.65 2.66 14.02
C ASN A 115 -23.07 3.79 14.99
N ALA A 116 -22.18 4.22 15.90
CA ALA A 116 -22.41 5.36 16.77
C ALA A 116 -22.56 6.66 15.96
N LYS A 117 -21.68 6.91 14.98
CA LYS A 117 -21.78 8.06 14.07
C LYS A 117 -23.08 8.07 13.26
N LYS A 118 -23.55 6.90 12.79
CA LYS A 118 -24.83 6.78 12.09
C LYS A 118 -26.03 7.05 13.01
N LYS A 119 -25.99 6.57 14.26
CA LYS A 119 -27.04 6.83 15.25
C LYS A 119 -27.11 8.32 15.60
N LEU A 120 -25.97 8.97 15.81
CA LEU A 120 -25.88 10.42 16.04
C LEU A 120 -26.40 11.21 14.84
N ALA A 121 -26.00 10.86 13.61
CA ALA A 121 -26.50 11.52 12.40
C ALA A 121 -28.02 11.33 12.21
N LYS A 122 -28.57 10.18 12.59
CA LYS A 122 -30.02 9.93 12.55
C LYS A 122 -30.76 10.75 13.62
N ALA A 123 -30.21 10.86 14.82
CA ALA A 123 -30.77 11.66 15.91
C ALA A 123 -30.77 13.16 15.59
N VAL A 124 -29.66 13.68 15.02
CA VAL A 124 -29.59 15.06 14.52
C VAL A 124 -30.61 15.28 13.42
N LYS A 125 -30.72 14.36 12.45
CA LYS A 125 -31.68 14.49 11.36
C LYS A 125 -33.13 14.46 11.83
N SER A 126 -33.48 13.67 12.85
CA SER A 126 -34.82 13.70 13.45
C SER A 126 -35.11 14.97 14.27
N THR A 127 -34.09 15.60 14.86
CA THR A 127 -34.27 16.87 15.58
C THR A 127 -34.40 18.07 14.63
N THR A 128 -33.83 18.01 13.42
CA THR A 128 -33.90 19.11 12.43
C THR A 128 -35.07 18.98 11.45
N SER A 129 -35.71 17.80 11.34
CA SER A 129 -36.85 17.57 10.42
C SER A 129 -38.22 17.63 11.09
N GLY A 130 -38.30 18.08 12.34
CA GLY A 130 -39.55 18.17 13.10
C GLY A 130 -40.35 19.47 12.90
N ASN A 131 -39.90 20.39 12.05
CA ASN A 131 -40.54 21.71 11.94
C ASN A 131 -40.38 22.31 10.54
N LEU A 132 -41.07 21.76 9.54
CA LEU A 132 -41.42 22.43 8.27
C LEU A 132 -42.43 21.58 7.50
N ASP A 133 -43.69 21.84 7.88
CA ASP A 133 -44.83 22.12 7.01
C ASP A 133 -45.11 21.23 5.78
N ASN A 134 -46.24 20.53 5.89
CA ASN A 134 -47.00 19.97 4.79
C ASN A 134 -47.77 21.11 4.12
N GLN A 135 -47.42 21.48 2.88
CA GLN A 135 -48.41 21.96 1.92
C GLN A 135 -47.83 22.08 0.50
N LYS A 136 -48.64 21.57 -0.45
CA LYS A 136 -48.76 21.90 -1.88
C LYS A 136 -48.36 20.85 -2.90
N GLU A 137 -49.38 20.54 -3.70
CA GLU A 137 -49.55 19.62 -4.80
C GLU A 137 -48.90 20.09 -6.11
N GLU A 138 -48.68 19.10 -6.98
CA GLU A 138 -48.82 19.06 -8.44
C GLU A 138 -48.20 20.15 -9.34
N ASN A 139 -47.17 19.77 -10.12
CA ASN A 139 -47.35 19.45 -11.54
C ASN A 139 -46.07 18.90 -12.21
N GLU A 140 -46.21 17.68 -12.76
CA GLU A 140 -45.77 17.20 -14.08
C GLU A 140 -44.33 17.44 -14.64
N ILE A 141 -43.53 16.35 -14.70
CA ILE A 141 -43.15 15.58 -15.93
C ILE A 141 -41.79 14.86 -15.82
N SER A 142 -41.83 13.58 -16.22
CA SER A 142 -40.74 12.70 -16.69
C SER A 142 -39.89 11.89 -15.71
N GLN A 143 -40.37 10.64 -15.55
CA GLN A 143 -39.61 9.39 -15.72
C GLN A 143 -38.37 9.18 -14.83
N ASN A 144 -38.55 8.41 -13.76
CA ASN A 144 -37.99 7.07 -13.60
C ASN A 144 -38.35 6.57 -12.19
N THR A 145 -39.56 6.02 -12.07
CA THR A 145 -39.99 5.27 -10.91
C THR A 145 -39.12 4.02 -10.81
N SER A 146 -38.19 3.99 -9.85
CA SER A 146 -37.61 2.75 -9.36
C SER A 146 -38.67 2.04 -8.53
N GLU A 147 -39.59 1.35 -9.20
CA GLU A 147 -40.52 0.42 -8.57
C GLU A 147 -39.72 -0.72 -7.94
N VAL A 148 -39.75 -0.76 -6.61
CA VAL A 148 -39.36 -1.94 -5.84
C VAL A 148 -40.53 -2.92 -5.98
N THR A 149 -40.54 -3.69 -7.06
CA THR A 149 -41.50 -4.80 -7.22
C THR A 149 -41.10 -5.89 -6.23
N GLN A 150 -41.92 -6.08 -5.19
CA GLN A 150 -41.90 -7.31 -4.39
C GLN A 150 -42.34 -8.46 -5.30
N THR A 151 -41.38 -9.21 -5.85
CA THR A 151 -41.67 -10.31 -6.75
C THR A 151 -42.23 -11.49 -5.96
N GLN A 152 -43.49 -11.84 -6.22
CA GLN A 152 -44.08 -13.11 -5.82
C GLN A 152 -43.24 -14.27 -6.38
N PRO A 153 -43.14 -15.42 -5.67
CA PRO A 153 -42.40 -16.57 -6.17
C PRO A 153 -43.04 -17.11 -7.46
N VAL A 154 -42.32 -17.05 -8.57
CA VAL A 154 -42.76 -17.63 -9.84
C VAL A 154 -42.52 -19.14 -9.77
N PHE A 155 -43.61 -19.90 -9.92
CA PHE A 155 -43.60 -21.36 -9.95
C PHE A 155 -43.57 -21.83 -11.41
N ASN A 156 -42.67 -22.73 -11.75
CA ASN A 156 -42.72 -23.40 -13.05
C ASN A 156 -43.92 -24.36 -13.11
N LYS A 157 -44.33 -24.75 -14.32
CA LYS A 157 -45.47 -25.67 -14.58
C LYS A 157 -45.41 -26.98 -13.78
N ASP A 158 -44.22 -27.35 -13.30
CA ASP A 158 -43.94 -28.57 -12.55
C ASP A 158 -43.72 -28.33 -11.05
N ALA A 159 -44.57 -27.55 -10.38
CA ALA A 159 -44.68 -27.82 -8.96
C ALA A 159 -43.56 -27.26 -8.04
N SER A 160 -42.53 -26.61 -8.59
CA SER A 160 -41.23 -26.46 -7.93
C SER A 160 -40.78 -25.00 -7.80
N MET A 161 -40.42 -24.63 -6.58
CA MET A 161 -39.94 -23.28 -6.23
C MET A 161 -38.52 -23.09 -6.75
N VAL A 162 -38.37 -22.34 -7.85
CA VAL A 162 -37.08 -22.01 -8.44
C VAL A 162 -36.60 -20.68 -7.88
N PHE A 163 -35.48 -20.70 -7.15
CA PHE A 163 -34.80 -19.46 -6.76
C PHE A 163 -34.21 -18.78 -8.00
N SER A 164 -34.75 -17.61 -8.36
CA SER A 164 -34.21 -16.77 -9.42
C SER A 164 -32.76 -16.40 -9.06
N LYS A 165 -31.82 -16.80 -9.92
CA LYS A 165 -30.41 -16.49 -9.76
C LYS A 165 -30.23 -15.02 -10.15
N ILE A 166 -30.25 -14.13 -9.16
CA ILE A 166 -30.04 -12.70 -9.40
C ILE A 166 -28.62 -12.49 -9.96
N ASP A 167 -28.53 -12.14 -11.24
CA ASP A 167 -27.27 -11.83 -11.90
C ASP A 167 -26.82 -10.40 -11.56
N PHE A 168 -25.96 -10.27 -10.55
CA PHE A 168 -25.30 -9.00 -10.19
C PHE A 168 -24.28 -8.50 -11.24
N SER A 169 -24.25 -9.14 -12.41
CA SER A 169 -23.35 -8.84 -13.51
C SER A 169 -23.54 -7.42 -14.05
N GLU A 170 -24.73 -6.83 -13.97
CA GLU A 170 -25.00 -5.55 -14.67
C GLU A 170 -25.05 -4.32 -13.76
N VAL A 171 -25.41 -4.48 -12.48
CA VAL A 171 -25.72 -3.39 -11.53
C VAL A 171 -24.52 -2.47 -11.18
N GLY A 172 -23.30 -2.78 -11.63
CA GLY A 172 -22.11 -1.98 -11.30
C GLY A 172 -21.11 -1.71 -12.43
N LYS A 173 -21.36 -2.17 -13.66
CA LYS A 173 -20.33 -2.15 -14.73
C LYS A 173 -20.29 -0.85 -15.54
N LYS A 174 -21.42 -0.15 -15.71
CA LYS A 174 -21.52 0.98 -16.67
C LYS A 174 -20.79 2.25 -16.17
N ASN A 175 -20.89 2.58 -14.87
CA ASN A 175 -20.32 3.84 -14.36
C ASN A 175 -18.86 3.71 -13.85
N LYS A 176 -18.46 2.55 -13.33
CA LYS A 176 -17.09 2.34 -12.80
C LYS A 176 -16.02 2.28 -13.87
N LYS A 177 -16.35 1.83 -15.09
CA LYS A 177 -15.40 1.75 -16.20
C LYS A 177 -15.03 3.14 -16.71
N LYS A 178 -16.00 4.03 -16.93
CA LYS A 178 -15.78 5.41 -17.41
C LYS A 178 -14.88 6.20 -16.46
N GLN A 179 -15.15 6.14 -15.15
CA GLN A 179 -14.33 6.83 -14.13
C GLN A 179 -12.89 6.30 -14.00
N LYS A 180 -12.63 5.03 -14.32
CA LYS A 180 -11.26 4.48 -14.28
C LYS A 180 -10.45 4.93 -15.48
N VAL A 181 -11.05 4.94 -16.67
CA VAL A 181 -10.40 5.36 -17.91
C VAL A 181 -9.98 6.83 -17.86
N GLU A 182 -10.80 7.70 -17.26
CA GLU A 182 -10.44 9.11 -17.06
C GLU A 182 -9.26 9.31 -16.10
N LYS A 183 -9.04 8.37 -15.17
CA LYS A 183 -7.98 8.47 -14.16
C LYS A 183 -6.68 7.77 -14.57
N ASP A 184 -6.68 7.08 -15.70
CA ASP A 184 -5.52 6.33 -16.17
C ASP A 184 -4.41 7.27 -16.67
N PRO A 185 -3.18 7.18 -16.12
CA PRO A 185 -2.13 8.15 -16.41
C PRO A 185 -1.67 8.12 -17.87
N LYS A 186 -1.79 6.97 -18.56
CA LYS A 186 -1.52 6.86 -20.00
C LYS A 186 -2.53 7.66 -20.83
N MET A 187 -3.80 7.63 -20.44
CA MET A 187 -4.86 8.36 -21.15
C MET A 187 -4.78 9.85 -20.89
N ILE A 188 -4.45 10.25 -19.66
CA ILE A 188 -4.21 11.66 -19.32
C ILE A 188 -3.00 12.19 -20.11
N LEU A 189 -1.92 11.41 -20.23
CA LEU A 189 -0.76 11.79 -21.05
C LEU A 189 -1.16 12.04 -22.52
N LYS A 190 -1.90 11.11 -23.14
CA LYS A 190 -2.38 11.26 -24.51
C LYS A 190 -3.32 12.46 -24.69
N LYS A 191 -4.16 12.75 -23.70
CA LYS A 191 -5.02 13.95 -23.72
C LYS A 191 -4.18 15.23 -23.72
N LEU A 192 -3.16 15.30 -22.87
CA LEU A 192 -2.24 16.45 -22.85
C LEU A 192 -1.43 16.58 -24.14
N GLU A 193 -1.02 15.46 -24.74
CA GLU A 193 -0.31 15.45 -26.04
C GLU A 193 -1.22 15.98 -27.15
N THR A 194 -2.45 15.47 -27.25
CA THR A 194 -3.42 15.94 -28.26
C THR A 194 -3.86 17.40 -28.05
N GLN A 195 -3.96 17.87 -26.81
CA GLN A 195 -4.19 19.30 -26.53
C GLN A 195 -3.03 20.17 -27.01
N LYS A 196 -1.79 19.74 -26.75
CA LYS A 196 -0.60 20.46 -27.23
C LYS A 196 -0.50 20.45 -28.75
N GLU A 197 -0.82 19.34 -29.40
CA GLU A 197 -0.86 19.23 -30.86
C GLU A 197 -1.89 20.20 -31.45
N LYS A 198 -3.12 20.23 -30.92
CA LYS A 198 -4.15 21.18 -31.38
C LYS A 198 -3.73 22.64 -31.23
N ILE A 199 -3.08 22.98 -30.13
CA ILE A 199 -2.57 24.33 -29.91
C ILE A 199 -1.48 24.67 -30.93
N LYS A 200 -0.56 23.74 -31.21
CA LYS A 200 0.48 23.91 -32.23
C LYS A 200 -0.11 24.03 -33.64
N GLU A 201 -1.10 23.21 -33.98
CA GLU A 201 -1.80 23.30 -35.27
C GLU A 201 -2.48 24.66 -35.48
N LEU A 202 -3.02 25.27 -34.42
CA LEU A 202 -3.60 26.62 -34.48
C LEU A 202 -2.51 27.70 -34.64
N GLU A 203 -1.35 27.52 -34.01
CA GLU A 203 -0.18 28.40 -34.18
C GLU A 203 0.37 28.32 -35.61
N GLU A 204 0.49 27.11 -36.17
CA GLU A 204 0.97 26.87 -37.54
C GLU A 204 0.01 27.42 -38.61
N LYS A 205 -1.29 27.41 -38.34
CA LYS A 205 -2.31 28.03 -39.21
C LYS A 205 -2.34 29.57 -39.14
N GLY A 206 -1.49 30.19 -38.31
CA GLY A 206 -1.41 31.64 -38.16
C GLY A 206 -2.48 32.26 -37.24
N GLU A 207 -3.32 31.45 -36.59
CA GLU A 207 -4.37 31.92 -35.67
C GLU A 207 -3.85 32.07 -34.23
N VAL A 208 -2.79 32.86 -34.07
CA VAL A 208 -2.04 33.02 -32.81
C VAL A 208 -2.95 33.51 -31.66
N GLU A 209 -3.86 34.43 -31.94
CA GLU A 209 -4.80 34.95 -30.94
C GLU A 209 -5.73 33.85 -30.40
N LYS A 210 -6.25 32.99 -31.28
CA LYS A 210 -7.11 31.86 -30.87
C LYS A 210 -6.31 30.82 -30.08
N ALA A 211 -5.04 30.59 -30.42
CA ALA A 211 -4.14 29.73 -29.64
C ALA A 211 -3.89 30.28 -28.22
N ILE A 212 -3.70 31.59 -28.07
CA ILE A 212 -3.55 32.25 -26.76
C ILE A 212 -4.84 32.15 -25.94
N ILE A 213 -5.99 32.45 -26.56
CA ILE A 213 -7.30 32.37 -25.89
C ILE A 213 -7.60 30.94 -25.44
N THR A 214 -7.28 29.93 -26.25
CA THR A 214 -7.48 28.52 -25.87
C THR A 214 -6.58 28.11 -24.71
N LYS A 215 -5.28 28.46 -24.74
CA LYS A 215 -4.36 28.26 -23.60
C LYS A 215 -4.88 28.91 -22.31
N GLN A 216 -5.34 30.16 -22.39
CA GLN A 216 -5.91 30.87 -21.23
C GLN A 216 -7.17 30.17 -20.73
N LYS A 217 -8.10 29.81 -21.61
CA LYS A 217 -9.33 29.07 -21.24
C LYS A 217 -8.99 27.76 -20.54
N GLU A 218 -7.98 27.02 -21.00
CA GLU A 218 -7.54 25.79 -20.32
C GLU A 218 -6.91 26.05 -18.95
N ALA A 219 -6.09 27.10 -18.84
CA ALA A 219 -5.50 27.52 -17.56
C ALA A 219 -6.57 27.90 -16.53
N TRP A 220 -7.57 28.69 -16.92
CA TRP A 220 -8.70 29.05 -16.07
C TRP A 220 -9.54 27.83 -15.68
N LYS A 221 -9.81 26.91 -16.62
CA LYS A 221 -10.51 25.65 -16.31
C LYS A 221 -9.74 24.80 -15.28
N SER A 222 -8.41 24.69 -15.42
CA SER A 222 -7.57 23.97 -14.46
C SER A 222 -7.58 24.66 -13.09
N ALA A 223 -7.48 25.99 -13.05
CA ALA A 223 -7.54 26.78 -11.81
C ALA A 223 -8.89 26.61 -11.08
N LEU A 224 -10.01 26.72 -11.81
CA LEU A 224 -11.35 26.52 -11.26
C LEU A 224 -11.55 25.10 -10.73
N ALA A 225 -11.09 24.08 -11.47
CA ALA A 225 -11.17 22.69 -11.02
C ALA A 225 -10.32 22.44 -9.76
N LYS A 226 -9.14 23.08 -9.66
CA LYS A 226 -8.31 23.03 -8.44
C LYS A 226 -9.00 23.71 -7.26
N ALA A 227 -9.65 24.86 -7.48
CA ALA A 227 -10.41 25.58 -6.45
C ALA A 227 -11.63 24.77 -5.96
N GLU A 228 -12.31 24.03 -6.85
CA GLU A 228 -13.38 23.08 -6.50
C GLU A 228 -12.86 21.88 -5.69
N GLY A 229 -11.54 21.69 -5.59
CA GLY A 229 -10.91 20.58 -4.87
C GLY A 229 -10.69 19.33 -5.73
N LYS A 230 -10.87 19.41 -7.06
CA LYS A 230 -10.53 18.31 -7.98
C LYS A 230 -9.01 18.22 -8.13
N LYS A 231 -8.49 16.99 -8.01
CA LYS A 231 -7.06 16.70 -8.20
C LYS A 231 -6.70 16.66 -9.67
N VAL A 232 -6.40 17.82 -10.23
CA VAL A 232 -5.99 17.98 -11.63
C VAL A 232 -4.55 17.48 -11.82
N LYS A 233 -4.29 16.71 -12.90
CA LYS A 233 -2.99 16.07 -13.18
C LYS A 233 -2.46 16.51 -14.54
N ASP A 234 -1.88 17.72 -14.60
CA ASP A 234 -1.48 18.33 -15.87
C ASP A 234 0.01 18.16 -16.19
N ASP A 235 0.83 17.68 -15.24
CA ASP A 235 2.28 17.59 -15.39
C ASP A 235 2.72 16.38 -16.24
N PRO A 236 3.26 16.57 -17.46
CA PRO A 236 3.61 15.47 -18.35
C PRO A 236 4.79 14.62 -17.81
N LEU A 237 5.76 15.26 -17.12
CA LEU A 237 6.92 14.56 -16.56
C LEU A 237 6.52 13.60 -15.43
N LEU A 238 5.63 14.04 -14.54
CA LEU A 238 5.13 13.22 -13.44
C LEU A 238 4.24 12.08 -13.95
N LEU A 239 3.42 12.34 -14.98
CA LEU A 239 2.63 11.30 -15.63
C LEU A 239 3.52 10.23 -16.28
N LYS A 240 4.56 10.62 -17.02
CA LYS A 240 5.55 9.68 -17.59
C LYS A 240 6.24 8.84 -16.49
N LYS A 241 6.66 9.46 -15.39
CA LYS A 241 7.24 8.73 -14.22
C LYS A 241 6.23 7.75 -13.62
N THR A 242 4.97 8.15 -13.48
CA THR A 242 3.90 7.30 -12.95
C THR A 242 3.65 6.09 -13.84
N VAL A 243 3.60 6.29 -15.16
CA VAL A 243 3.47 5.21 -16.14
C VAL A 243 4.64 4.23 -16.02
N LYS A 244 5.88 4.72 -16.01
CA LYS A 244 7.07 3.88 -15.82
C LYS A 244 7.02 3.07 -14.52
N LYS A 245 6.59 3.68 -13.41
CA LYS A 245 6.44 3.00 -12.12
C LYS A 245 5.39 1.89 -12.19
N GLN A 246 4.24 2.13 -12.84
CA GLN A 246 3.21 1.12 -13.04
C GLN A 246 3.72 -0.06 -13.88
N GLU A 247 4.47 0.22 -14.94
CA GLU A 247 5.08 -0.81 -15.79
C GLU A 247 6.13 -1.63 -15.04
N GLN A 248 6.97 -0.98 -14.23
CA GLN A 248 7.94 -1.66 -13.37
C GLN A 248 7.25 -2.58 -12.36
N ILE A 249 6.16 -2.13 -11.73
CA ILE A 249 5.37 -2.97 -10.81
C ILE A 249 4.80 -4.18 -11.54
N LYS A 250 4.23 -3.98 -12.74
CA LYS A 250 3.71 -5.08 -13.56
C LYS A 250 4.82 -6.07 -13.93
N ARG A 251 5.98 -5.59 -14.39
CA ARG A 251 7.15 -6.43 -14.69
C ARG A 251 7.62 -7.23 -13.46
N LYS A 252 7.72 -6.60 -12.29
CA LYS A 252 8.06 -7.28 -11.03
C LYS A 252 7.04 -8.36 -10.69
N SER A 253 5.74 -8.06 -10.82
CA SER A 253 4.69 -9.04 -10.56
C SER A 253 4.73 -10.22 -11.55
N ALA A 254 4.98 -9.96 -12.83
CA ALA A 254 5.09 -11.00 -13.85
C ALA A 254 6.25 -11.96 -13.54
N LYS A 255 7.45 -11.41 -13.29
CA LYS A 255 8.63 -12.19 -12.89
C LYS A 255 8.37 -13.04 -11.63
N GLN A 256 7.74 -12.45 -10.61
CA GLN A 256 7.40 -13.21 -9.40
C GLN A 256 6.39 -14.33 -9.66
N TRP A 257 5.46 -14.15 -10.59
CA TRP A 257 4.52 -15.20 -10.97
C TRP A 257 5.19 -16.31 -11.77
N GLU A 258 6.08 -15.97 -12.69
CA GLU A 258 6.92 -16.94 -13.42
C GLU A 258 7.77 -17.76 -12.46
N GLN A 259 8.51 -17.11 -11.54
CA GLN A 259 9.30 -17.80 -10.51
C GLN A 259 8.46 -18.73 -9.64
N ARG A 260 7.21 -18.34 -9.30
CA ARG A 260 6.31 -19.21 -8.54
C ARG A 260 5.89 -20.43 -9.35
N LYS A 261 5.61 -20.29 -10.65
CA LYS A 261 5.27 -21.41 -11.53
C LYS A 261 6.45 -22.37 -11.68
N GLU A 262 7.63 -21.84 -11.97
CA GLU A 262 8.86 -22.61 -12.10
C GLU A 262 9.18 -23.37 -10.80
N LYS A 263 9.07 -22.72 -9.64
CA LYS A 263 9.26 -23.38 -8.34
C LYS A 263 8.24 -24.52 -8.13
N LEU A 264 7.00 -24.32 -8.55
CA LEU A 264 5.95 -25.34 -8.44
C LEU A 264 6.26 -26.54 -9.33
N GLU A 265 6.70 -26.29 -10.57
CA GLU A 265 7.14 -27.32 -11.52
C GLU A 265 8.35 -28.09 -10.98
N LYS A 266 9.40 -27.40 -10.50
CA LYS A 266 10.55 -28.03 -9.85
C LYS A 266 10.15 -28.94 -8.68
N VAL A 267 9.25 -28.47 -7.80
CA VAL A 267 8.75 -29.28 -6.67
C VAL A 267 7.97 -30.50 -7.15
N LYS A 268 7.18 -30.39 -8.23
CA LYS A 268 6.48 -31.52 -8.83
C LYS A 268 7.47 -32.54 -9.38
N GLU A 269 8.46 -32.08 -10.16
CA GLU A 269 9.51 -32.93 -10.73
C GLU A 269 10.33 -33.62 -9.67
N GLU A 270 10.79 -32.91 -8.63
CA GLU A 270 11.55 -33.49 -7.52
C GLU A 270 10.76 -34.61 -6.81
N ARG A 271 9.46 -34.40 -6.59
CA ARG A 271 8.58 -35.43 -6.00
C ARG A 271 8.46 -36.65 -6.92
N GLN A 272 8.32 -36.42 -8.22
CA GLN A 272 8.26 -37.50 -9.20
C GLN A 272 9.58 -38.26 -9.29
N LYS A 273 10.73 -37.56 -9.34
CA LYS A 273 12.09 -38.15 -9.32
C LYS A 273 12.30 -39.00 -8.07
N LYS A 274 11.98 -38.48 -6.88
CA LYS A 274 12.03 -39.25 -5.61
C LYS A 274 11.16 -40.50 -5.66
N ARG A 275 9.95 -40.42 -6.23
CA ARG A 275 9.08 -41.59 -6.41
C ARG A 275 9.69 -42.62 -7.35
N GLN A 276 10.22 -42.19 -8.49
CA GLN A 276 10.88 -43.07 -9.47
C GLN A 276 12.11 -43.76 -8.85
N GLU A 277 12.96 -43.02 -8.14
CA GLU A 277 14.11 -43.56 -7.42
C GLU A 277 13.70 -44.60 -6.37
N ASN A 278 12.66 -44.31 -5.58
CA ASN A 278 12.15 -45.26 -4.59
C ASN A 278 11.58 -46.53 -5.25
N ILE A 279 10.91 -46.41 -6.40
CA ILE A 279 10.43 -47.55 -7.17
C ILE A 279 11.61 -48.37 -7.73
N LYS A 280 12.63 -47.71 -8.30
CA LYS A 280 13.86 -48.38 -8.77
C LYS A 280 14.56 -49.13 -7.64
N LYS A 281 14.81 -48.47 -6.51
CA LYS A 281 15.38 -49.08 -5.29
C LYS A 281 14.57 -50.31 -4.83
N LYS A 282 13.24 -50.25 -4.87
CA LYS A 282 12.38 -51.42 -4.55
C LYS A 282 12.54 -52.56 -5.57
N LYS A 283 12.63 -52.26 -6.87
CA LYS A 283 12.86 -53.26 -7.92
C LYS A 283 14.24 -53.91 -7.77
N ASP A 284 15.27 -53.12 -7.52
CA ASP A 284 16.65 -53.60 -7.38
C ASP A 284 16.83 -54.45 -6.12
N LYS A 285 16.23 -54.04 -4.99
CA LYS A 285 16.16 -54.88 -3.79
C LYS A 285 15.50 -56.23 -4.06
N LYS A 286 14.34 -56.25 -4.74
CA LYS A 286 13.68 -57.51 -5.12
C LYS A 286 14.56 -58.39 -6.01
N LYS A 287 15.32 -57.82 -6.95
CA LYS A 287 16.29 -58.56 -7.78
C LYS A 287 17.43 -59.11 -6.94
N ALA A 288 18.04 -58.29 -6.08
CA ALA A 288 19.12 -58.70 -5.19
C ALA A 288 18.68 -59.81 -4.23
N ASP A 289 17.48 -59.72 -3.66
CA ASP A 289 16.93 -60.76 -2.78
C ASP A 289 16.68 -62.07 -3.53
N LYS A 290 16.24 -62.02 -4.79
CA LYS A 290 16.13 -63.22 -5.64
C LYS A 290 17.50 -63.86 -5.91
N MET A 291 18.51 -63.06 -6.28
CA MET A 291 19.87 -63.54 -6.51
C MET A 291 20.48 -64.15 -5.24
N LYS A 292 20.31 -63.51 -4.08
CA LYS A 292 20.74 -64.04 -2.78
C LYS A 292 20.07 -65.36 -2.43
N LYS A 293 18.78 -65.51 -2.74
CA LYS A 293 18.04 -66.78 -2.53
C LYS A 293 18.52 -67.88 -3.47
N ALA A 294 18.83 -67.56 -4.73
CA ALA A 294 19.38 -68.52 -5.69
C ALA A 294 20.77 -69.03 -5.26
N ALA A 295 21.68 -68.10 -4.92
CA ALA A 295 23.02 -68.44 -4.44
C ALA A 295 23.00 -69.32 -3.17
N LYS A 296 22.10 -69.04 -2.21
CA LYS A 296 21.91 -69.90 -1.02
C LYS A 296 21.40 -71.31 -1.34
N LYS A 297 20.78 -71.51 -2.51
CA LYS A 297 20.25 -72.79 -2.96
C LYS A 297 21.24 -73.58 -3.82
N GLY A 298 22.47 -73.09 -4.00
CA GLY A 298 23.53 -73.76 -4.75
C GLY A 298 23.29 -73.83 -6.27
N LYS A 299 22.50 -72.91 -6.83
CA LYS A 299 22.34 -72.69 -8.27
C LYS A 299 22.81 -71.30 -8.66
#